data_AF-A0AAQ4EFW6-F1
#
_entry.id   AF-A0AAQ4EFW6-F1
#
_cell.length_a   1.000
_cell.length_b   1.000
_cell.length_c   1.000
_cell.angle_alpha   90.00
_cell.angle_beta   90.00
_cell.angle_gamma   90.00
#
_symmetry.space_group_name_H-M   'P 1'
#
loop_
_entity.id
_entity.type
_entity.pdbx_description
1 polymer ?
#
loop_
_entity_poly.entity_id
_entity_poly.type
_entity_poly.pdbx_seq_one_letter_code
_entity_poly.pdbx_strand_id
1 'polypeptide(L)'
;MDNPPAEFQELCSQAEKAVEAYVRRWTSVREALEQRIKHDSEVCERVKQRLEEVEVECKLKERACARSKEQLEATQQELQSLVKDLENLKVRESSAVDSLKEFDKEAYDSNVKMLSKQKRLASKIMKLELEQCSETEDLKGVVHHDDGKSEPFCVATSGRDPCDIADDLWNLVPL
;
A
#
# COMPACT_ATOMS: atom_id res chain seq x y z
N MET A 1 7.30 -112.75 14.02
CA MET A 1 6.73 -111.40 13.87
C MET A 1 5.83 -111.48 12.67
N ASP A 2 4.52 -111.58 12.89
CA ASP A 2 3.56 -111.68 11.80
C ASP A 2 3.52 -110.35 11.05
N ASN A 3 3.65 -110.43 9.72
CA ASN A 3 3.47 -109.26 8.86
C ASN A 3 2.04 -108.73 9.05
N PRO A 4 1.86 -107.41 9.24
CA PRO A 4 0.53 -106.85 9.39
C PRO A 4 -0.34 -107.16 8.17
N PRO A 5 -1.67 -107.31 8.33
CA PRO A 5 -2.58 -107.61 7.23
C PRO A 5 -2.42 -106.60 6.08
N ALA A 6 -2.50 -107.06 4.84
CA ALA A 6 -2.33 -106.21 3.65
C ALA A 6 -3.26 -104.98 3.66
N GLU A 7 -4.48 -105.14 4.20
CA GLU A 7 -5.46 -104.06 4.39
C GLU A 7 -4.95 -102.95 5.32
N PHE A 8 -4.20 -103.29 6.37
CA PHE A 8 -3.63 -102.30 7.30
C PHE A 8 -2.51 -101.49 6.63
N GLN A 9 -1.67 -102.15 5.83
CA GLN A 9 -0.61 -101.47 5.07
C GLN A 9 -1.19 -100.52 4.01
N GLU A 10 -2.28 -100.91 3.35
CA GLU A 10 -2.96 -100.07 2.37
C GLU A 10 -3.60 -98.83 3.02
N LEU A 11 -4.25 -98.99 4.18
CA LEU A 11 -4.80 -97.87 4.94
C LEU A 11 -3.71 -96.90 5.42
N CYS A 12 -2.56 -97.40 5.88
CA CYS A 12 -1.43 -96.56 6.23
C CYS A 12 -0.91 -95.76 5.02
N SER A 13 -0.76 -96.39 3.85
CA SER A 13 -0.32 -95.70 2.64
C SER A 13 -1.32 -94.64 2.17
N GLN A 14 -2.62 -94.91 2.28
CA GLN A 14 -3.66 -93.92 1.98
C GLN A 14 -3.64 -92.74 2.95
N ALA A 15 -3.45 -93.01 4.25
CA ALA A 15 -3.32 -91.97 5.27
C ALA A 15 -2.08 -91.10 5.05
N GLU A 16 -0.94 -91.69 4.72
CA GLU A 16 0.30 -90.97 4.39
C GLU A 16 0.09 -90.02 3.20
N LYS A 17 -0.50 -90.52 2.10
CA LYS A 17 -0.81 -89.70 0.92
C LYS A 17 -1.77 -88.56 1.25
N ALA A 18 -2.77 -88.81 2.10
CA ALA A 18 -3.73 -87.79 2.52
C ALA A 18 -3.05 -86.71 3.38
N VAL A 19 -2.15 -87.10 4.30
CA VAL A 19 -1.35 -86.17 5.11
C VAL A 19 -0.40 -85.36 4.24
N GLU A 20 0.31 -85.98 3.30
CA GLU A 20 1.17 -85.27 2.35
C GLU A 20 0.39 -84.25 1.51
N ALA A 21 -0.77 -84.63 0.99
CA ALA A 21 -1.62 -83.73 0.22
C ALA A 21 -2.13 -82.56 1.07
N TYR A 22 -2.51 -82.83 2.32
CA TYR A 22 -2.90 -81.80 3.27
C TYR A 22 -1.75 -80.83 3.56
N VAL A 23 -0.55 -81.34 3.86
CA VAL A 23 0.64 -80.54 4.13
C VAL A 23 1.00 -79.68 2.91
N ARG A 24 1.03 -80.25 1.70
CA ARG A 24 1.30 -79.49 0.46
C ARG A 24 0.30 -78.37 0.26
N ARG A 25 -1.00 -78.66 0.42
CA ARG A 25 -2.06 -77.65 0.30
C ARG A 25 -1.87 -76.55 1.34
N TRP A 26 -1.53 -76.91 2.57
CA TRP A 26 -1.38 -75.93 3.65
C TRP A 26 -0.13 -75.07 3.53
N THR A 27 0.96 -75.62 3.01
CA THR A 27 2.15 -74.84 2.63
C THR A 27 1.82 -73.84 1.51
N SER A 28 1.11 -74.27 0.46
CA SER A 28 0.71 -73.37 -0.63
C SER A 28 -0.20 -72.24 -0.16
N VAL A 29 -1.18 -72.52 0.72
CA VAL A 29 -2.03 -71.47 1.30
C VAL A 29 -1.21 -70.50 2.15
N ARG A 30 -0.28 -71.00 2.96
CA ARG A 30 0.59 -70.17 3.79
C ARG A 30 1.45 -69.23 2.96
N GLU A 31 2.10 -69.75 1.92
CA GLU A 31 2.92 -68.95 1.00
C GLU A 31 2.09 -67.86 0.31
N ALA A 32 0.88 -68.20 -0.14
CA ALA A 32 -0.03 -67.22 -0.74
C ALA A 32 -0.45 -66.12 0.25
N LEU A 33 -0.70 -66.47 1.52
CA LEU A 33 -1.00 -65.51 2.57
C LEU A 33 0.20 -64.62 2.89
N GLU A 34 1.40 -65.17 2.99
CA GLU A 34 2.64 -64.42 3.22
C GLU A 34 2.90 -63.41 2.09
N GLN A 35 2.73 -63.83 0.84
CA GLN A 35 2.84 -62.94 -0.32
C GLN A 35 1.80 -61.82 -0.28
N ARG A 36 0.55 -62.15 0.08
CA ARG A 36 -0.52 -61.15 0.21
C ARG A 36 -0.23 -60.14 1.32
N ILE A 37 0.19 -60.61 2.50
CA ILE A 37 0.56 -59.73 3.62
C ILE A 37 1.71 -58.80 3.22
N LYS A 38 2.72 -59.33 2.51
CA LYS A 38 3.83 -58.52 2.00
C LYS A 38 3.34 -57.45 1.03
N HIS A 39 2.52 -57.83 0.04
CA HIS A 39 1.95 -56.90 -0.92
C HIS A 39 1.12 -55.80 -0.22
N ASP A 40 0.24 -56.18 0.70
CA ASP A 40 -0.62 -55.25 1.43
C ASP A 40 0.19 -54.29 2.30
N SER A 41 1.30 -54.75 2.89
CA SER A 41 2.26 -53.91 3.62
C SER A 41 2.91 -52.86 2.70
N GLU A 42 3.40 -53.27 1.54
CA GLU A 42 4.01 -52.36 0.56
C GLU A 42 3.00 -51.32 0.03
N VAL A 43 1.75 -51.74 -0.22
CA VAL A 43 0.67 -50.81 -0.58
C VAL A 43 0.40 -49.82 0.54
N CYS A 44 0.34 -50.29 1.78
CA CYS A 44 0.09 -49.43 2.95
C CYS A 44 1.18 -48.36 3.10
N GLU A 45 2.45 -48.73 2.97
CA GLU A 45 3.55 -47.76 3.04
C GLU A 45 3.51 -46.74 1.89
N ARG A 46 3.20 -47.16 0.66
CA ARG A 46 3.01 -46.22 -0.46
C ARG A 46 1.85 -45.26 -0.20
N VAL A 47 0.74 -45.74 0.34
CA VAL A 47 -0.42 -44.90 0.67
C VAL A 47 -0.08 -43.90 1.77
N LYS A 48 0.66 -44.31 2.81
CA LYS A 48 1.13 -43.39 3.87
C LYS A 48 2.00 -42.28 3.30
N GLN A 49 3.01 -42.62 2.50
CA GLN A 49 3.87 -41.63 1.84
C GLN A 49 3.06 -40.65 0.98
N ARG A 50 2.10 -41.18 0.19
CA ARG A 50 1.24 -40.33 -0.63
C ARG A 50 0.34 -39.42 0.19
N LEU A 51 -0.15 -39.89 1.34
CA LEU A 51 -0.96 -39.08 2.25
C LEU A 51 -0.13 -37.92 2.83
N GLU A 52 1.09 -38.18 3.27
CA GLU A 52 2.02 -37.15 3.77
C GLU A 52 2.31 -36.08 2.72
N GLU A 53 2.57 -36.49 1.46
CA GLU A 53 2.76 -35.56 0.34
C GLU A 53 1.54 -34.65 0.13
N VAL A 54 0.34 -35.24 0.12
CA VAL A 54 -0.91 -34.51 -0.10
C VAL A 54 -1.18 -33.56 1.07
N GLU A 55 -0.91 -33.96 2.31
CA GLU A 55 -1.05 -33.08 3.48
C GLU A 55 -0.12 -31.86 3.39
N VAL A 56 1.13 -32.06 2.93
CA VAL A 56 2.06 -30.96 2.72
C VAL A 56 1.56 -30.03 1.61
N GLU A 57 1.10 -30.59 0.48
CA GLU A 57 0.55 -29.80 -0.63
C GLU A 57 -0.69 -28.99 -0.21
N CYS A 58 -1.60 -29.59 0.55
CA CYS A 58 -2.77 -28.92 1.12
C CYS A 58 -2.35 -27.74 2.01
N LYS A 59 -1.42 -27.95 2.96
CA LYS A 59 -0.92 -26.89 3.83
C LYS A 59 -0.27 -25.75 3.06
N LEU A 60 0.46 -26.05 1.98
CA LEU A 60 1.07 -25.03 1.12
C LEU A 60 0.00 -24.21 0.37
N LYS A 61 -1.01 -24.88 -0.18
CA LYS A 61 -2.14 -24.24 -0.88
C LYS A 61 -2.99 -23.39 0.06
N GLU A 62 -3.27 -23.87 1.26
CA GLU A 62 -4.00 -23.10 2.29
C GLU A 62 -3.25 -21.82 2.67
N ARG A 63 -1.94 -21.91 2.90
CA ARG A 63 -1.10 -20.72 3.16
C ARG A 63 -1.08 -19.74 2.00
N ALA A 64 -1.02 -20.24 0.76
CA ALA A 64 -1.08 -19.38 -0.43
C ALA A 64 -2.44 -18.68 -0.56
N CYS A 65 -3.53 -19.41 -0.29
CA CYS A 65 -4.88 -18.85 -0.30
C CYS A 65 -5.06 -17.79 0.78
N ALA A 66 -4.55 -18.01 2.00
CA ALA A 66 -4.59 -17.04 3.08
C ALA A 66 -3.87 -15.73 2.70
N ARG A 67 -2.65 -15.83 2.16
CA ARG A 67 -1.91 -14.64 1.66
C ARG A 67 -2.65 -13.91 0.55
N SER A 68 -3.22 -14.65 -0.41
CA SER A 68 -4.00 -14.05 -1.49
C SER A 68 -5.22 -13.31 -0.98
N LYS A 69 -5.87 -13.84 0.08
CA LYS A 69 -7.02 -13.20 0.72
C LYS A 69 -6.62 -11.90 1.43
N GLU A 70 -5.53 -11.92 2.20
CA GLU A 70 -5.00 -10.73 2.86
C GLU A 70 -4.66 -9.63 1.84
N GLN A 71 -4.03 -10.00 0.71
CA GLN A 71 -3.70 -9.04 -0.33
C GLN A 71 -4.95 -8.47 -1.03
N LEU A 72 -5.98 -9.30 -1.24
CA LEU A 72 -7.25 -8.83 -1.78
C LEU A 72 -7.94 -7.85 -0.83
N GLU A 73 -7.95 -8.13 0.47
CA GLU A 73 -8.53 -7.22 1.48
C GLU A 73 -7.78 -5.89 1.54
N ALA A 74 -6.45 -5.90 1.47
CA ALA A 74 -5.63 -4.69 1.42
C ALA A 74 -5.94 -3.84 0.18
N THR A 75 -5.93 -4.46 -1.02
CA THR A 75 -6.25 -3.75 -2.26
C THR A 75 -7.69 -3.21 -2.29
N GLN A 76 -8.64 -3.91 -1.67
CA GLN A 76 -10.01 -3.43 -1.54
C GLN A 76 -10.11 -2.19 -0.64
N GLN A 77 -9.36 -2.15 0.46
CA GLN A 77 -9.27 -0.96 1.32
C GLN A 77 -8.63 0.22 0.60
N GLU A 78 -7.54 0.00 -0.14
CA GLU A 78 -6.91 1.03 -0.96
C GLU A 78 -7.87 1.61 -2.01
N LEU A 79 -8.62 0.74 -2.71
CA LEU A 79 -9.63 1.17 -3.67
C LEU A 79 -10.74 2.01 -3.01
N GLN A 80 -11.22 1.61 -1.83
CA GLN A 80 -12.22 2.39 -1.10
C GLN A 80 -11.69 3.78 -0.71
N SER A 81 -10.43 3.87 -0.29
CA SER A 81 -9.78 5.15 -0.02
C SER A 81 -9.71 6.02 -1.28
N LEU A 82 -9.26 5.46 -2.41
CA LEU A 82 -9.15 6.19 -3.67
C LEU A 82 -10.51 6.68 -4.17
N VAL A 83 -11.57 5.87 -4.04
CA VAL A 83 -12.93 6.29 -4.39
C VAL A 83 -13.36 7.49 -3.54
N LYS A 84 -13.11 7.46 -2.23
CA LYS A 84 -13.42 8.57 -1.33
C LYS A 84 -12.64 9.84 -1.70
N ASP A 85 -11.36 9.70 -2.06
CA ASP A 85 -10.53 10.83 -2.48
C ASP A 85 -11.03 11.43 -3.81
N LEU A 86 -11.48 10.60 -4.75
CA LEU A 86 -12.11 11.06 -5.99
C LEU A 86 -13.42 11.80 -5.73
N GLU A 87 -14.27 11.30 -4.83
CA GLU A 87 -15.51 11.98 -4.45
C GLU A 87 -15.22 13.35 -3.81
N ASN A 88 -14.23 13.41 -2.92
CA ASN A 88 -13.78 14.67 -2.30
C ASN A 88 -13.24 15.66 -3.35
N LEU A 89 -12.45 15.18 -4.30
CA LEU A 89 -11.92 16.02 -5.40
C LEU A 89 -13.04 16.56 -6.27
N LYS A 90 -14.05 15.75 -6.60
CA LYS A 90 -15.22 16.18 -7.37
C LYS A 90 -16.01 17.29 -6.65
N VAL A 91 -16.17 17.18 -5.33
CA VAL A 91 -16.81 18.23 -4.52
C VAL A 91 -15.98 19.52 -4.54
N ARG A 92 -14.66 19.42 -4.37
CA ARG A 92 -13.75 20.58 -4.43
C ARG A 92 -13.74 21.24 -5.79
N GLU A 93 -13.74 20.45 -6.86
CA GLU A 93 -13.81 20.94 -8.24
C GLU A 93 -15.12 21.70 -8.46
N SER A 94 -16.27 21.15 -8.06
CA SER A 94 -17.55 21.84 -8.16
C SER A 94 -17.53 23.17 -7.40
N SER A 95 -17.02 23.17 -6.17
CA SER A 95 -16.90 24.39 -5.37
C SER A 95 -15.98 25.43 -6.03
N ALA A 96 -14.84 25.02 -6.58
CA ALA A 96 -13.91 25.92 -7.26
C ALA A 96 -14.52 26.50 -8.55
N VAL A 97 -15.25 25.68 -9.31
CA VAL A 97 -15.98 26.11 -10.51
C VAL A 97 -17.05 27.14 -10.15
N ASP A 98 -17.79 26.92 -9.06
CA ASP A 98 -18.81 27.87 -8.61
C ASP A 98 -18.17 29.19 -8.11
N SER A 99 -17.08 29.13 -7.35
CA SER A 99 -16.30 30.34 -6.99
C SER A 99 -15.76 31.10 -8.21
N LEU A 100 -15.35 30.38 -9.27
CA LEU A 100 -14.89 31.01 -10.51
C LEU A 100 -16.03 31.65 -11.31
N LYS A 101 -17.27 31.16 -11.21
CA LYS A 101 -18.44 31.84 -11.81
C LYS A 101 -18.75 33.15 -11.11
N GLU A 102 -18.52 33.21 -9.80
CA GLU A 102 -18.68 34.43 -9.00
C GLU A 102 -17.51 35.41 -9.14
N PHE A 103 -16.39 34.97 -9.74
CA PHE A 103 -15.23 35.83 -9.96
C PHE A 103 -15.51 36.86 -11.07
N ASP A 104 -15.73 38.11 -10.64
CA ASP A 104 -15.81 39.24 -11.56
C ASP A 104 -14.41 39.67 -12.00
N LYS A 105 -14.00 39.11 -13.15
CA LYS A 105 -12.73 39.43 -13.80
C LYS A 105 -12.63 40.92 -14.17
N GLU A 106 -13.74 41.56 -14.55
CA GLU A 106 -13.73 42.94 -14.99
C GLU A 106 -13.52 43.90 -13.81
N ALA A 107 -14.16 43.62 -12.68
CA ALA A 107 -13.89 44.32 -11.42
C ALA A 107 -12.44 44.09 -10.95
N TYR A 108 -11.94 42.86 -11.01
CA TYR A 108 -10.55 42.55 -10.66
C TYR A 108 -9.54 43.32 -11.53
N ASP A 109 -9.69 43.25 -12.86
CA ASP A 109 -8.80 43.93 -13.81
C ASP A 109 -8.88 45.46 -13.66
N SER A 110 -10.07 46.00 -13.37
CA SER A 110 -10.27 47.42 -13.08
C SER A 110 -9.55 47.84 -11.80
N ASN A 111 -9.68 47.06 -10.72
CA ASN A 111 -9.03 47.31 -9.44
C ASN A 111 -7.49 47.23 -9.56
N VAL A 112 -6.95 46.24 -10.27
CA VAL A 112 -5.49 46.14 -10.50
C VAL A 112 -4.98 47.34 -11.29
N LYS A 113 -5.71 47.78 -12.33
CA LYS A 113 -5.37 49.00 -13.09
C LYS A 113 -5.46 50.26 -12.23
N MET A 114 -6.46 50.35 -11.34
CA MET A 114 -6.63 51.48 -10.42
C MET A 114 -5.48 51.55 -9.41
N LEU A 115 -5.16 50.43 -8.75
CA LEU A 115 -4.05 50.32 -7.81
C LEU A 115 -2.70 50.62 -8.49
N SER A 116 -2.52 50.18 -9.74
CA SER A 116 -1.32 50.53 -10.52
C SER A 116 -1.23 52.03 -10.80
N LYS A 117 -2.36 52.68 -11.12
CA LYS A 117 -2.43 54.14 -11.31
C LYS A 117 -2.16 54.88 -9.99
N GLN A 118 -2.73 54.42 -8.88
CA GLN A 118 -2.52 54.99 -7.54
C GLN A 118 -1.06 54.85 -7.10
N LYS A 119 -0.47 53.66 -7.25
CA LYS A 119 0.96 53.43 -6.99
C LYS A 119 1.82 54.39 -7.82
N ARG A 120 1.57 54.50 -9.12
CA ARG A 120 2.29 55.44 -9.99
C ARG A 120 2.12 56.89 -9.56
N LEU A 121 0.92 57.28 -9.09
CA LEU A 121 0.67 58.62 -8.59
C LEU A 121 1.43 58.88 -7.28
N ALA A 122 1.37 57.95 -6.33
CA ALA A 122 2.09 58.02 -5.06
C ALA A 122 3.62 58.12 -5.29
N SER A 123 4.18 57.27 -6.15
CA SER A 123 5.60 57.35 -6.52
C SER A 123 5.95 58.66 -7.22
N LYS A 124 5.05 59.27 -8.00
CA LYS A 124 5.30 60.60 -8.60
C LYS A 124 5.24 61.73 -7.58
N ILE A 125 4.33 61.68 -6.62
CA ILE A 125 4.13 62.74 -5.62
C ILE A 125 5.26 62.68 -4.59
N MET A 126 5.50 61.49 -4.03
CA MET A 126 6.47 61.32 -2.95
C MET A 126 7.89 61.16 -3.47
N LYS A 127 8.07 60.77 -4.75
CA LYS A 127 9.36 60.36 -5.31
C LYS A 127 10.07 59.29 -4.47
N LEU A 128 9.29 58.50 -3.73
CA LEU A 128 9.77 57.40 -2.90
C LEU A 128 9.48 56.06 -3.59
N GLU A 129 10.45 55.16 -3.49
CA GLU A 129 10.26 53.72 -3.68
C GLU A 129 10.37 53.05 -2.32
N LEU A 130 9.29 52.42 -1.87
CA LEU A 130 9.15 51.81 -0.55
C LEU A 130 9.10 50.30 -0.67
N GLU A 131 9.82 49.62 0.21
CA GLU A 131 9.78 48.18 0.42
C GLU A 131 9.73 47.89 1.92
N GLN A 132 8.88 46.94 2.32
CA GLN A 132 8.85 46.48 3.70
C GLN A 132 9.87 45.36 3.87
N CYS A 133 10.79 45.53 4.83
CA CYS A 133 11.77 44.50 5.14
C CYS A 133 11.10 43.35 5.90
N SER A 134 11.08 42.15 5.32
CA SER A 134 10.42 40.98 5.92
C SER A 134 11.06 40.49 7.22
N GLU A 135 12.32 40.87 7.49
CA GLU A 135 13.08 40.41 8.66
C GLU A 135 12.96 41.35 9.86
N THR A 136 12.91 42.66 9.62
CA THR A 136 12.87 43.68 10.68
C THR A 136 11.55 44.43 10.77
N GLU A 137 10.63 44.17 9.83
CA GLU A 137 9.38 44.90 9.61
C GLU A 137 9.53 46.40 9.26
N ASP A 138 10.76 46.91 9.23
CA ASP A 138 11.09 48.30 8.89
C ASP A 138 10.71 48.65 7.45
N LEU A 139 10.41 49.93 7.23
CA LEU A 139 10.23 50.49 5.90
C LEU A 139 11.58 50.96 5.35
N LYS A 140 12.02 50.34 4.27
CA LYS A 140 13.26 50.69 3.57
C LYS A 140 12.93 51.19 2.17
N GLY A 141 13.81 51.99 1.60
CA GLY A 141 13.52 52.54 0.29
C GLY A 141 14.54 53.50 -0.23
N VAL A 142 14.17 54.18 -1.32
CA VAL A 142 14.98 55.18 -2.00
C VAL A 142 14.13 56.43 -2.26
N VAL A 143 14.69 57.59 -1.92
CA VAL A 143 14.18 58.92 -2.30
C VAL A 143 14.83 59.31 -3.61
N HIS A 144 14.04 59.71 -4.59
CA HIS A 144 14.51 60.22 -5.88
C HIS A 144 14.41 61.75 -5.90
N HIS A 145 15.54 62.42 -6.10
CA HIS A 145 15.64 63.88 -6.17
C HIS A 145 15.51 64.36 -7.62
N ASP A 146 15.08 65.62 -7.82
CA ASP A 146 14.88 66.19 -9.16
C ASP A 146 16.18 66.35 -9.97
N ASP A 147 17.33 66.39 -9.28
CA ASP A 147 18.66 66.41 -9.90
C ASP A 147 19.12 65.03 -10.38
N GLY A 148 18.27 64.01 -10.26
CA GLY A 148 18.53 62.63 -10.66
C GLY A 148 19.35 61.84 -9.65
N LYS A 149 19.59 62.37 -8.45
CA LYS A 149 20.22 61.61 -7.36
C LYS A 149 19.18 60.76 -6.63
N SER A 150 19.65 59.64 -6.10
CA SER A 150 18.84 58.70 -5.34
C SER A 150 19.49 58.47 -3.97
N GLU A 151 18.74 58.62 -2.89
CA GLU A 151 19.22 58.46 -1.52
C GLU A 151 18.46 57.35 -0.78
N PRO A 152 19.15 56.35 -0.23
CA PRO A 152 18.50 55.28 0.51
C PRO A 152 18.03 55.75 1.89
N PHE A 153 16.91 55.22 2.37
CA PHE A 153 16.40 55.44 3.72
C PHE A 153 15.94 54.14 4.37
N CYS A 154 15.85 54.17 5.70
CA CYS A 154 15.30 53.10 6.53
C CYS A 154 14.60 53.72 7.74
N VAL A 155 13.30 53.48 7.86
CA VAL A 155 12.45 53.96 8.96
C VAL A 155 11.97 52.76 9.76
N ALA A 156 12.31 52.73 11.04
CA ALA A 156 11.81 51.70 11.95
C ALA A 156 10.30 51.87 12.15
N THR A 157 9.56 50.75 12.11
CA THR A 157 8.09 50.74 12.20
C THR A 157 7.59 50.10 13.49
N SER A 158 8.37 49.19 14.07
CA SER A 158 7.96 48.40 15.23
C SER A 158 7.69 49.29 16.46
N GLY A 159 6.47 49.21 17.00
CA GLY A 159 6.06 49.91 18.21
C GLY A 159 5.87 51.43 18.09
N ARG A 160 5.91 51.99 16.87
CA ARG A 160 5.69 53.43 16.61
C ARG A 160 4.26 53.72 16.14
N ASP A 161 3.80 54.95 16.39
CA ASP A 161 2.51 55.40 15.90
C ASP A 161 2.55 55.58 14.36
N PRO A 162 1.52 55.15 13.62
CA PRO A 162 1.48 55.32 12.16
C PRO A 162 1.59 56.77 11.69
N CYS A 163 1.15 57.76 12.48
CA CYS A 163 1.28 59.17 12.13
C CYS A 163 2.74 59.62 12.18
N ASP A 164 3.50 59.21 13.20
CA ASP A 164 4.92 59.56 13.33
C ASP A 164 5.74 58.98 12.17
N ILE A 165 5.41 57.76 11.74
CA ILE A 165 6.05 57.11 10.58
C ILE A 165 5.71 57.87 9.30
N ALA A 166 4.44 58.30 9.14
CA ALA A 166 4.02 59.07 7.97
C ALA A 166 4.71 60.45 7.91
N ASP A 167 4.83 61.14 9.04
CA ASP A 167 5.53 62.42 9.14
C ASP A 167 7.02 62.27 8.77
N ASP A 168 7.69 61.23 9.29
CA ASP A 168 9.08 60.92 8.90
C ASP A 168 9.21 60.71 7.39
N LEU A 169 8.29 59.97 6.77
CA LEU A 169 8.31 59.72 5.33
C LEU A 169 8.01 61.01 4.52
N TRP A 170 7.11 61.87 4.99
CA TRP A 170 6.82 63.14 4.34
C TRP A 170 7.98 64.14 4.44
N ASN A 171 8.75 64.11 5.53
CA ASN A 171 9.95 64.92 5.68
C ASN A 171 11.08 64.52 4.71
N LEU A 172 11.02 63.31 4.15
CA LEU A 172 11.95 62.85 3.11
C LEU A 172 11.54 63.30 1.70
N VAL A 173 10.30 63.75 1.50
CA VAL A 173 9.82 64.19 0.20
C VAL A 173 10.35 65.60 -0.08
N PRO A 174 11.14 65.80 -1.15
CA PRO A 174 11.66 67.12 -1.49
C PRO A 174 10.54 68.07 -1.94
N LEU A 175 10.50 69.27 -1.35
CA LEU A 175 9.57 70.36 -1.69
C LEU A 175 9.87 70.98 -3.06
#